data_AF-A0A9P0XFZ5-F1
#
_entry.id   AF-A0A9P0XFZ5-F1
#
_cell.length_a   1.000
_cell.length_b   1.000
_cell.length_c   1.000
_cell.angle_alpha   90.00
_cell.angle_beta   90.00
_cell.angle_gamma   90.00
#
_symmetry.space_group_name_H-M   'P 1'
#
loop_
_entity.id
_entity.type
_entity.pdbx_description
1 polymer ?
#
loop_
_entity_poly.entity_id
_entity_poly.type
_entity_poly.pdbx_seq_one_letter_code
_entity_poly.pdbx_strand_id
1 'polypeptide(L)'
;MSSHFPNLLTEHNQIDSRGYTSNSKSIEFGPWHISFDVSCILPSMCSTKIVCERNDDQFCQFCIYSRELSIPHFPDMIFPKNILILQHTNGAKIEFNPLDALKRVSVRTEAIEVSCAEEWLESRPGATKKKQPFDWTFSTDYKGTLSGNLTVQDSEETIDFELLKKKEQILFYHDLTLFEDELHDHGISKLSVKIRVMPTYWYVLLRYFLRVDDVLVRSFETRMFHIINTDYVLREFTAKEARAQDLNMPTTHMKDADDVIPYLPVKEKVTDKLVVNINN
;
A
#
# COMPACT_ATOMS: atom_id res chain seq x y z
N MET A 1 -25.34 -11.18 27.18
CA MET A 1 -24.26 -10.62 28.02
C MET A 1 -23.24 -10.01 27.08
N SER A 2 -23.26 -8.69 26.90
CA SER A 2 -22.34 -7.96 26.04
C SER A 2 -20.98 -7.85 26.75
N SER A 3 -20.03 -8.68 26.36
CA SER A 3 -18.64 -8.54 26.79
C SER A 3 -18.06 -7.27 26.15
N HIS A 4 -18.09 -6.16 26.89
CA HIS A 4 -17.27 -5.00 26.58
C HIS A 4 -15.80 -5.41 26.79
N PHE A 5 -15.12 -5.79 25.72
CA PHE A 5 -13.66 -5.79 25.71
C PHE A 5 -13.21 -4.32 25.67
N PRO A 6 -12.49 -3.81 26.69
CA PRO A 6 -11.95 -2.47 26.63
C PRO A 6 -10.88 -2.41 25.53
N ASN A 7 -11.03 -1.48 24.59
CA ASN A 7 -10.01 -1.24 23.58
C ASN A 7 -8.78 -0.65 24.28
N LEU A 8 -7.69 -1.43 24.39
CA LEU A 8 -6.42 -0.95 24.93
C LEU A 8 -5.60 -0.29 23.82
N LEU A 9 -5.24 0.97 23.99
CA LEU A 9 -4.28 1.67 23.15
C LEU A 9 -2.88 1.54 23.76
N THR A 10 -1.90 1.12 22.96
CA THR A 10 -0.49 1.04 23.38
C THR A 10 0.38 1.86 22.44
N GLU A 11 1.36 2.58 22.97
CA GLU A 11 2.33 3.36 22.20
C GLU A 11 3.77 3.00 22.62
N HIS A 12 4.64 2.77 21.64
CA HIS A 12 6.06 2.51 21.85
C HIS A 12 6.90 3.38 20.91
N ASN A 13 7.86 4.10 21.46
CA ASN A 13 8.84 4.86 20.68
C ASN A 13 10.22 4.22 20.89
N GLN A 14 10.89 3.85 19.81
CA GLN A 14 12.25 3.31 19.83
C GLN A 14 13.16 4.12 18.92
N ILE A 15 14.41 4.33 19.33
CA ILE A 15 15.43 5.00 18.53
C ILE A 15 16.40 3.92 18.04
N ASP A 16 16.59 3.81 16.73
CA ASP A 16 17.55 2.85 16.18
C ASP A 16 19.00 3.33 16.37
N SER A 17 19.96 2.44 16.09
CA SER A 17 21.40 2.71 16.23
C SER A 17 21.94 3.83 15.33
N ARG A 18 21.09 4.44 14.49
CA ARG A 18 21.41 5.59 13.64
C ARG A 18 20.66 6.85 14.05
N GLY A 19 19.91 6.81 15.15
CA GLY A 19 19.18 7.96 15.67
C GLY A 19 17.79 8.15 15.05
N TYR A 20 17.29 7.23 14.23
CA TYR A 20 15.94 7.34 13.68
C TYR A 20 14.90 6.86 14.68
N THR A 21 13.92 7.72 14.96
CA THR A 21 12.75 7.40 15.76
C THR A 21 11.80 6.51 14.97
N SER A 22 11.51 5.33 15.51
CA SER A 22 10.36 4.52 15.12
C SER A 22 9.26 4.69 16.15
N ASN A 23 8.05 5.00 15.66
CA ASN A 23 6.87 5.12 16.49
C ASN A 23 5.92 3.97 16.13
N SER A 24 5.51 3.21 17.13
CA SER A 24 4.59 2.10 16.99
C SER A 24 3.36 2.36 17.85
N LYS A 25 2.18 2.10 17.30
CA LYS A 25 0.93 2.12 18.07
C LYS A 25 0.08 0.91 17.76
N SER A 26 -0.69 0.48 18.75
CA SER A 26 -1.65 -0.63 18.59
C SER A 26 -2.95 -0.38 19.32
N ILE A 27 -4.00 -1.07 18.85
CA ILE A 27 -5.32 -1.13 19.46
C ILE A 27 -5.84 -2.57 19.43
N GLU A 28 -6.46 -3.01 20.52
CA GLU A 28 -7.32 -4.20 20.51
C GLU A 28 -8.73 -3.83 20.04
N PHE A 29 -9.25 -4.55 19.05
CA PHE A 29 -10.62 -4.41 18.55
C PHE A 29 -11.28 -5.79 18.45
N GLY A 30 -12.01 -6.18 19.50
CA GLY A 30 -12.57 -7.53 19.59
C GLY A 30 -11.45 -8.58 19.51
N PRO A 31 -11.50 -9.52 18.56
CA PRO A 31 -10.45 -10.52 18.37
C PRO A 31 -9.26 -10.05 17.51
N TRP A 32 -9.25 -8.78 17.07
CA TRP A 32 -8.19 -8.21 16.23
C TRP A 32 -7.22 -7.36 17.05
N HIS A 33 -5.94 -7.72 17.00
CA HIS A 33 -4.84 -6.85 17.34
C HIS A 33 -4.43 -6.06 16.10
N ILE A 34 -4.63 -4.74 16.12
CA ILE A 34 -4.30 -3.84 15.00
C ILE A 34 -3.12 -3.00 15.43
N SER A 35 -2.03 -3.03 14.67
CA SER A 35 -0.81 -2.26 14.97
C SER A 35 -0.20 -1.65 13.72
N PHE A 36 0.52 -0.54 13.89
CA PHE A 36 1.36 -0.01 12.85
C PHE A 36 2.71 0.44 13.39
N ASP A 37 3.69 0.45 12.49
CA ASP A 37 5.02 1.03 12.71
C ASP A 37 5.25 2.17 11.71
N VAL A 38 5.95 3.22 12.15
CA VAL A 38 6.41 4.34 11.32
C VAL A 38 7.91 4.46 11.40
N SER A 39 8.56 4.73 10.27
CA SER A 39 10.02 4.82 10.16
C SER A 39 10.49 5.85 9.14
N CYS A 40 11.81 6.04 9.08
CA CYS A 40 12.47 6.85 8.06
C CYS A 40 12.54 6.14 6.71
N ILE A 41 12.91 6.89 5.68
CA ILE A 41 13.15 6.36 4.34
C ILE A 41 14.30 5.34 4.32
N LEU A 42 14.24 4.42 3.35
CA LEU A 42 15.27 3.44 3.06
C LEU A 42 16.59 4.16 2.71
N PRO A 43 17.71 3.84 3.37
CA PRO A 43 19.00 4.40 3.00
C PRO A 43 19.39 4.01 1.57
N SER A 44 19.98 4.94 0.82
CA SER A 44 20.44 4.71 -0.57
C SER A 44 21.65 3.78 -0.70
N MET A 45 22.25 3.36 0.43
CA MET A 45 23.44 2.53 0.45
C MET A 45 23.44 1.52 1.60
N CYS A 46 24.16 0.42 1.37
CA CYS A 46 24.38 -0.62 2.37
C CYS A 46 24.98 -0.05 3.66
N SER A 47 24.30 -0.38 4.76
CA SER A 47 24.58 0.11 6.12
C SER A 47 25.89 -0.34 6.72
N THR A 48 26.11 -1.61 6.45
CA THR A 48 26.94 -2.52 7.23
C THR A 48 27.54 -3.50 6.24
N LYS A 49 28.37 -3.01 5.31
CA LYS A 49 28.96 -3.83 4.22
C LYS A 49 29.58 -5.12 4.75
N ILE A 50 30.37 -5.01 5.81
CA ILE A 50 31.04 -6.14 6.47
C ILE A 50 30.04 -7.21 6.98
N VAL A 51 28.86 -6.81 7.43
CA VAL A 51 27.82 -7.76 7.90
C VAL A 51 27.07 -8.33 6.70
N CYS A 52 26.66 -7.46 5.76
CA CYS A 52 25.88 -7.87 4.59
C CYS A 52 26.67 -8.74 3.60
N GLU A 53 28.00 -8.79 3.69
CA GLU A 53 28.86 -9.68 2.90
C GLU A 53 29.00 -11.09 3.51
N ARG A 54 28.72 -11.27 4.82
CA ARG A 54 28.87 -12.56 5.53
C ARG A 54 27.82 -13.59 5.16
N ASN A 55 26.75 -13.17 4.49
CA ASN A 55 25.67 -14.02 4.00
C ASN A 55 25.00 -14.87 5.09
N ASP A 56 24.84 -14.29 6.28
CA ASP A 56 24.30 -14.91 7.51
C ASP A 56 22.89 -14.41 7.87
N ASP A 57 22.11 -14.02 6.86
CA ASP A 57 20.73 -13.51 6.97
C ASP A 57 20.56 -12.22 7.80
N GLN A 58 21.65 -11.59 8.26
CA GLN A 58 21.63 -10.32 8.99
C GLN A 58 21.84 -9.11 8.06
N PHE A 59 21.09 -9.07 6.96
CA PHE A 59 21.20 -7.99 5.99
C PHE A 59 20.58 -6.69 6.51
N CYS A 60 21.20 -5.56 6.17
CA CYS A 60 20.54 -4.28 6.33
C CYS A 60 19.37 -4.13 5.35
N GLN A 61 18.42 -3.24 5.65
CA GLN A 61 17.21 -3.03 4.84
C GLN A 61 17.52 -2.80 3.36
N PHE A 62 18.53 -1.98 3.04
CA PHE A 62 18.94 -1.75 1.65
C PHE A 62 19.33 -3.04 0.93
N CYS A 63 20.09 -3.92 1.58
CA CYS A 63 20.51 -5.19 1.00
C CYS A 63 19.37 -6.20 0.89
N ILE A 64 18.41 -6.19 1.84
CA ILE A 64 17.18 -6.98 1.73
C ILE A 64 16.45 -6.57 0.45
N TYR A 65 16.14 -5.28 0.29
CA TYR A 65 15.44 -4.77 -0.89
C TYR A 65 16.21 -5.06 -2.18
N SER A 66 17.54 -4.86 -2.20
CA SER A 66 18.38 -5.10 -3.38
C SER A 66 18.45 -6.57 -3.80
N ARG A 67 18.24 -7.50 -2.88
CA ARG A 67 18.25 -8.94 -3.16
C ARG A 67 16.87 -9.45 -3.55
N GLU A 68 15.84 -8.97 -2.87
CA GLU A 68 14.46 -9.43 -3.03
C GLU A 68 13.77 -8.81 -4.24
N LEU A 69 14.16 -7.61 -4.66
CA LEU A 69 13.54 -6.89 -5.75
C LEU A 69 14.36 -7.01 -7.04
N SER A 70 13.70 -7.45 -8.11
CA SER A 70 14.27 -7.52 -9.46
C SER A 70 13.89 -6.28 -10.30
N ILE A 71 14.10 -5.08 -9.75
CA ILE A 71 13.81 -3.80 -10.42
C ILE A 71 15.11 -2.99 -10.61
N PRO A 72 15.25 -2.22 -11.72
CA PRO A 72 16.50 -1.54 -12.05
C PRO A 72 16.84 -0.37 -11.13
N HIS A 73 15.84 0.26 -10.53
CA HIS A 73 15.96 1.31 -9.52
C HIS A 73 14.75 1.26 -8.58
N PHE A 74 14.89 1.87 -7.41
CA PHE A 74 13.86 1.96 -6.40
C PHE A 74 13.10 3.29 -6.53
N PRO A 75 11.85 3.37 -6.02
CA PRO A 75 11.20 4.65 -5.75
C PRO A 75 12.11 5.58 -4.94
N ASP A 76 12.00 6.89 -5.19
CA ASP A 76 12.74 7.93 -4.47
C ASP A 76 12.62 7.79 -2.95
N MET A 77 11.42 7.45 -2.46
CA MET A 77 11.11 7.29 -1.06
C MET A 77 10.46 5.93 -0.80
N ILE A 78 11.19 5.00 -0.20
CA ILE A 78 10.63 3.76 0.37
C ILE A 78 10.64 3.87 1.89
N PHE A 79 9.56 3.52 2.56
CA PHE A 79 9.50 3.47 4.02
C PHE A 79 9.50 2.02 4.53
N PRO A 80 10.67 1.37 4.66
CA PRO A 80 10.77 -0.09 4.77
C PRO A 80 10.12 -0.69 6.01
N LYS A 81 9.97 0.10 7.08
CA LYS A 81 9.29 -0.33 8.31
C LYS A 81 7.96 0.38 8.53
N ASN A 82 7.40 1.03 7.50
CA ASN A 82 6.01 1.43 7.54
C ASN A 82 5.17 0.18 7.27
N ILE A 83 4.70 -0.45 8.35
CA ILE A 83 3.97 -1.72 8.30
C ILE A 83 2.67 -1.54 9.06
N LEU A 84 1.55 -1.92 8.45
CA LEU A 84 0.25 -2.07 9.12
C LEU A 84 -0.05 -3.56 9.24
N ILE A 85 -0.37 -4.03 10.45
CA ILE A 85 -0.70 -5.42 10.74
C ILE A 85 -2.08 -5.47 11.38
N LEU A 86 -2.95 -6.35 10.85
CA LEU A 86 -4.18 -6.78 11.48
C LEU A 86 -4.04 -8.28 11.77
N GLN A 87 -3.88 -8.62 13.04
CA GLN A 87 -3.69 -9.98 13.51
C GLN A 87 -4.93 -10.41 14.32
N HIS A 88 -5.60 -11.45 13.86
CA HIS A 88 -6.69 -12.07 14.61
C HIS A 88 -6.12 -13.10 15.61
N THR A 89 -6.80 -13.28 16.74
CA THR A 89 -6.42 -14.23 17.81
C THR A 89 -6.33 -15.69 17.35
N ASN A 90 -7.05 -16.07 16.28
CA ASN A 90 -6.97 -17.40 15.68
C ASN A 90 -5.72 -17.60 14.79
N GLY A 91 -4.86 -16.59 14.62
CA GLY A 91 -3.69 -16.64 13.76
C GLY A 91 -3.87 -16.06 12.35
N ALA A 92 -5.09 -15.71 11.91
CA ALA A 92 -5.30 -14.96 10.66
C ALA A 92 -4.58 -13.61 10.69
N LYS A 93 -3.85 -13.28 9.61
CA LYS A 93 -3.05 -12.06 9.54
C LYS A 93 -3.17 -11.39 8.18
N ILE A 94 -3.41 -10.08 8.22
CA ILE A 94 -3.34 -9.18 7.07
C ILE A 94 -2.23 -8.18 7.34
N GLU A 95 -1.25 -8.12 6.44
CA GLU A 95 -0.11 -7.20 6.54
C GLU A 95 -0.03 -6.31 5.30
N PHE A 96 0.33 -5.05 5.50
CA PHE A 96 0.65 -4.11 4.43
C PHE A 96 2.08 -3.63 4.62
N ASN A 97 2.96 -3.97 3.69
CA ASN A 97 4.36 -3.57 3.72
C ASN A 97 4.84 -3.16 2.30
N PRO A 98 5.88 -2.30 2.19
CA PRO A 98 6.36 -1.83 0.89
C PRO A 98 7.08 -2.91 0.10
N LEU A 99 7.76 -3.85 0.77
CA LEU A 99 8.58 -4.86 0.10
C LEU A 99 7.73 -5.78 -0.76
N ASP A 100 6.65 -6.33 -0.21
CA ASP A 100 5.71 -7.20 -0.92
C ASP A 100 4.95 -6.42 -2.00
N ALA A 101 4.64 -5.16 -1.75
CA ALA A 101 4.04 -4.30 -2.75
C ALA A 101 4.96 -4.08 -3.96
N LEU A 102 6.27 -3.85 -3.72
CA LEU A 102 7.28 -3.68 -4.76
C LEU A 102 7.67 -5.01 -5.43
N LYS A 103 7.55 -6.16 -4.77
CA LYS A 103 7.70 -7.47 -5.42
C LYS A 103 6.67 -7.67 -6.54
N ARG A 104 5.47 -7.11 -6.36
CA ARG A 104 4.40 -7.11 -7.38
C ARG A 104 4.60 -6.11 -8.51
N VAL A 105 5.60 -5.22 -8.41
CA VAL A 105 5.97 -4.28 -9.48
C VAL A 105 6.71 -4.97 -10.65
N SER A 106 6.91 -6.30 -10.61
CA SER A 106 7.75 -6.98 -11.59
C SER A 106 7.07 -7.28 -12.96
N VAL A 107 7.77 -6.82 -14.00
CA VAL A 107 7.70 -7.11 -15.45
C VAL A 107 6.29 -7.27 -16.04
N ARG A 108 5.45 -6.22 -15.95
CA ARG A 108 4.47 -6.04 -17.03
C ARG A 108 5.27 -5.85 -18.32
N THR A 109 5.25 -6.87 -19.18
CA THR A 109 5.82 -6.80 -20.54
C THR A 109 5.02 -5.82 -21.41
N GLU A 110 3.78 -5.58 -21.00
CA GLU A 110 3.06 -4.35 -21.27
C GLU A 110 3.70 -3.24 -20.42
N ALA A 111 4.93 -2.85 -20.79
CA ALA A 111 5.30 -1.46 -20.63
C ALA A 111 4.06 -0.69 -21.12
N ILE A 112 3.51 0.18 -20.28
CA ILE A 112 2.42 1.04 -20.72
C ILE A 112 2.90 1.58 -22.06
N GLU A 113 2.24 1.20 -23.16
CA GLU A 113 2.46 1.77 -24.50
C GLU A 113 1.92 3.20 -24.43
N VAL A 114 2.52 3.98 -23.55
CA VAL A 114 2.53 5.41 -23.70
C VAL A 114 3.41 5.60 -24.91
N SER A 115 2.88 6.18 -25.95
CA SER A 115 3.65 6.81 -27.02
C SER A 115 4.74 7.76 -26.48
N CYS A 116 4.67 8.17 -25.21
CA CYS A 116 5.74 8.86 -24.50
C CYS A 116 6.86 7.96 -23.97
N ALA A 117 6.82 6.62 -23.99
CA ALA A 117 8.02 5.86 -23.68
C ALA A 117 9.14 6.25 -24.65
N GLU A 118 8.80 6.53 -25.91
CA GLU A 118 9.70 7.07 -26.92
C GLU A 118 10.05 8.54 -26.66
N GLU A 119 9.09 9.46 -26.41
CA GLU A 119 9.41 10.88 -26.13
C GLU A 119 10.16 11.12 -24.80
N TRP A 120 9.87 10.33 -23.76
CA TRP A 120 10.55 10.33 -22.46
C TRP A 120 11.93 9.66 -22.54
N LEU A 121 12.14 8.75 -23.50
CA LEU A 121 13.46 8.24 -23.88
C LEU A 121 14.25 9.27 -24.72
N GLU A 122 13.58 10.01 -25.61
CA GLU A 122 14.19 11.00 -26.50
C GLU A 122 14.70 12.26 -25.77
N SER A 123 14.14 12.60 -24.61
CA SER A 123 14.60 13.74 -23.79
C SER A 123 15.97 13.53 -23.12
N ARG A 124 16.58 12.34 -23.21
CA ARG A 124 17.92 12.04 -22.70
C ARG A 124 18.96 11.88 -23.84
N PRO A 125 19.80 12.89 -24.12
CA PRO A 125 20.87 12.74 -25.10
C PRO A 125 21.92 11.73 -24.59
N GLY A 126 22.00 10.54 -25.21
CA GLY A 126 23.08 9.56 -24.98
C GLY A 126 22.67 8.15 -24.51
N ALA A 127 21.39 7.81 -24.44
CA ALA A 127 20.95 6.49 -23.99
C ALA A 127 20.99 5.39 -25.10
N THR A 128 22.18 4.96 -25.53
CA THR A 128 22.40 3.90 -26.53
C THR A 128 22.21 2.46 -26.03
N LYS A 129 21.46 2.23 -24.95
CA LYS A 129 21.13 0.87 -24.50
C LYS A 129 19.62 0.65 -24.59
N LYS A 130 19.20 -0.34 -25.40
CA LYS A 130 17.87 -0.95 -25.32
C LYS A 130 17.68 -1.49 -23.90
N LYS A 131 17.15 -0.64 -23.00
CA LYS A 131 16.76 -1.05 -21.66
C LYS A 131 15.54 -1.96 -21.81
N GLN A 132 15.51 -3.06 -21.07
CA GLN A 132 14.33 -3.91 -21.01
C GLN A 132 13.11 -3.04 -20.63
N PRO A 133 11.91 -3.32 -21.19
CA PRO A 133 10.70 -2.64 -20.79
C PRO A 133 10.53 -2.81 -19.27
N PHE A 134 10.64 -1.71 -18.54
CA PHE A 134 10.45 -1.66 -17.10
C PHE A 134 9.36 -0.63 -16.81
N ASP A 135 8.47 -0.98 -15.91
CA ASP A 135 7.46 -0.06 -15.41
C ASP A 135 8.07 0.91 -14.39
N TRP A 136 8.58 2.04 -14.90
CA TRP A 136 9.11 3.15 -14.10
C TRP A 136 8.03 3.88 -13.29
N THR A 137 6.75 3.52 -13.47
CA THR A 137 5.65 4.08 -12.67
C THR A 137 5.45 3.35 -11.36
N PHE A 138 6.11 2.21 -11.15
CA PHE A 138 5.94 1.35 -9.97
C PHE A 138 4.48 0.93 -9.73
N SER A 139 3.72 0.66 -10.80
CA SER A 139 2.32 0.23 -10.68
C SER A 139 2.22 -1.12 -9.99
N THR A 140 1.41 -1.21 -8.94
CA THR A 140 1.26 -2.43 -8.14
C THR A 140 -0.21 -2.72 -7.84
N ASP A 141 -0.66 -3.92 -8.19
CA ASP A 141 -2.00 -4.43 -7.88
C ASP A 141 -2.07 -5.10 -6.50
N TYR A 142 -1.11 -4.78 -5.61
CA TYR A 142 -1.01 -5.29 -4.25
C TYR A 142 -2.32 -5.06 -3.47
N LYS A 143 -2.78 -6.13 -2.79
CA LYS A 143 -4.05 -6.17 -2.05
C LYS A 143 -3.85 -6.51 -0.57
N GLY A 144 -2.63 -6.31 -0.06
CA GLY A 144 -2.19 -6.80 1.25
C GLY A 144 -1.63 -8.23 1.19
N THR A 145 -0.72 -8.53 2.11
CA THR A 145 -0.12 -9.85 2.32
C THR A 145 -0.98 -10.62 3.31
N LEU A 146 -1.59 -11.71 2.86
CA LEU A 146 -2.45 -12.57 3.68
C LEU A 146 -1.63 -13.76 4.18
N SER A 147 -1.81 -14.12 5.45
CA SER A 147 -1.17 -15.29 6.06
C SER A 147 -2.00 -15.85 7.21
N GLY A 148 -1.66 -17.06 7.66
CA GLY A 148 -2.37 -17.74 8.73
C GLY A 148 -3.73 -18.28 8.29
N ASN A 149 -4.71 -18.23 9.19
CA ASN A 149 -6.02 -18.89 9.05
C ASN A 149 -7.06 -18.04 8.29
N LEU A 150 -6.69 -17.55 7.09
CA LEU A 150 -7.57 -16.80 6.18
C LEU A 150 -7.84 -17.58 4.90
N THR A 151 -9.10 -17.62 4.48
CA THR A 151 -9.52 -18.15 3.18
C THR A 151 -10.15 -17.04 2.35
N VAL A 152 -9.72 -16.88 1.10
CA VAL A 152 -10.37 -15.96 0.15
C VAL A 152 -11.54 -16.69 -0.51
N GLN A 153 -12.71 -16.04 -0.54
CA GLN A 153 -13.91 -16.54 -1.21
C GLN A 153 -14.53 -15.42 -2.06
N ASP A 154 -14.89 -15.71 -3.30
CA ASP A 154 -15.57 -14.74 -4.17
C ASP A 154 -16.91 -14.31 -3.55
N SER A 155 -17.26 -13.04 -3.71
CA SER A 155 -18.47 -12.49 -3.10
C SER A 155 -19.06 -11.34 -3.93
N GLU A 156 -20.38 -11.31 -4.04
CA GLU A 156 -21.10 -10.16 -4.61
C GLU A 156 -21.45 -9.10 -3.55
N GLU A 157 -21.20 -9.38 -2.27
CA GLU A 157 -21.49 -8.46 -1.17
C GLU A 157 -20.58 -7.23 -1.19
N THR A 158 -21.17 -6.04 -1.29
CA THR A 158 -20.44 -4.77 -1.34
C THR A 158 -20.34 -4.10 0.02
N ILE A 159 -19.31 -3.26 0.20
CA ILE A 159 -19.15 -2.44 1.40
C ILE A 159 -20.32 -1.44 1.50
N ASP A 160 -21.01 -1.43 2.64
CA ASP A 160 -22.06 -0.46 2.92
C ASP A 160 -21.47 0.92 3.26
N PHE A 161 -21.38 1.78 2.24
CA PHE A 161 -20.90 3.15 2.39
C PHE A 161 -21.82 4.05 3.24
N GLU A 162 -23.10 3.70 3.43
CA GLU A 162 -23.99 4.47 4.31
C GLU A 162 -23.58 4.28 5.79
N LEU A 163 -23.07 3.10 6.15
CA LEU A 163 -22.48 2.89 7.47
C LEU A 163 -21.24 3.79 7.66
N LEU A 164 -20.39 3.90 6.64
CA LEU A 164 -19.18 4.72 6.68
C LEU A 164 -19.46 6.24 6.79
N LYS A 165 -20.66 6.70 6.42
CA LYS A 165 -21.10 8.10 6.56
C LYS A 165 -21.59 8.44 7.96
N LYS A 166 -21.94 7.43 8.78
CA LYS A 166 -22.38 7.66 10.16
C LYS A 166 -21.21 8.22 10.96
N LYS A 167 -21.49 9.24 11.77
CA LYS A 167 -20.49 9.83 12.66
C LYS A 167 -20.29 8.95 13.87
N GLU A 168 -19.33 8.04 13.79
CA GLU A 168 -18.79 7.33 14.94
C GLU A 168 -17.46 7.97 15.37
N GLN A 169 -17.14 7.86 16.66
CA GLN A 169 -15.86 8.34 17.18
C GLN A 169 -14.74 7.45 16.63
N ILE A 170 -13.74 8.06 16.01
CA ILE A 170 -12.54 7.35 15.58
C ILE A 170 -11.72 6.99 16.82
N LEU A 171 -11.57 5.69 17.08
CA LEU A 171 -10.80 5.16 18.20
C LEU A 171 -9.32 5.02 17.85
N PHE A 172 -9.03 4.69 16.59
CA PHE A 172 -7.67 4.52 16.08
C PHE A 172 -7.61 4.95 14.62
N TYR A 173 -6.58 5.71 14.27
CA TYR A 173 -6.37 6.20 12.92
C TYR A 173 -4.90 6.29 12.59
N HIS A 174 -4.55 5.86 11.38
CA HIS A 174 -3.25 6.16 10.81
C HIS A 174 -3.27 6.14 9.28
N ASP A 175 -2.35 6.88 8.68
CA ASP A 175 -2.11 6.98 7.22
C ASP A 175 -0.62 6.76 6.97
N LEU A 176 -0.26 5.57 6.50
CA LEU A 176 1.11 5.16 6.24
C LEU A 176 1.43 5.27 4.75
N THR A 177 2.39 6.11 4.39
CA THR A 177 3.03 6.01 3.07
C THR A 177 3.96 4.80 3.06
N LEU A 178 3.79 3.88 2.10
CA LEU A 178 4.67 2.71 1.93
C LEU A 178 5.84 3.06 1.00
N PHE A 179 5.54 3.66 -0.15
CA PHE A 179 6.54 4.27 -1.03
C PHE A 179 5.95 5.44 -1.82
N GLU A 180 6.83 6.30 -2.32
CA GLU A 180 6.53 7.46 -3.14
C GLU A 180 7.69 7.72 -4.12
N ASP A 181 7.38 8.20 -5.32
CA ASP A 181 8.31 8.57 -6.37
C ASP A 181 7.78 9.80 -7.12
N GLU A 182 8.66 10.76 -7.41
CA GLU A 182 8.28 12.01 -8.11
C GLU A 182 8.42 11.89 -9.63
N LEU A 183 8.74 10.70 -10.14
CA LEU A 183 8.87 10.40 -11.56
C LEU A 183 9.80 11.38 -12.28
N HIS A 184 10.88 11.80 -11.61
CA HIS A 184 11.78 12.86 -12.06
C HIS A 184 11.07 14.18 -12.41
N ASP A 185 10.20 14.67 -11.52
CA ASP A 185 9.39 15.88 -11.67
C ASP A 185 8.31 15.82 -12.79
N HIS A 186 8.01 14.63 -13.31
CA HIS A 186 7.00 14.41 -14.36
C HIS A 186 5.70 13.78 -13.85
N GLY A 187 5.50 13.79 -12.52
CA GLY A 187 4.27 13.29 -11.93
C GLY A 187 4.46 12.81 -10.50
N ILE A 188 3.65 11.83 -10.11
CA ILE A 188 3.76 11.19 -8.81
C ILE A 188 3.30 9.74 -8.91
N SER A 189 4.04 8.85 -8.26
CA SER A 189 3.63 7.48 -7.96
C SER A 189 3.67 7.29 -6.45
N LYS A 190 2.55 6.88 -5.85
CA LYS A 190 2.42 6.78 -4.40
C LYS A 190 1.58 5.59 -4.00
N LEU A 191 2.09 4.81 -3.05
CA LEU A 191 1.32 3.78 -2.36
C LEU A 191 1.20 4.14 -0.88
N SER A 192 -0.04 4.27 -0.38
CA SER A 192 -0.29 4.46 1.04
C SER A 192 -1.42 3.56 1.56
N VAL A 193 -1.41 3.27 2.86
CA VAL A 193 -2.44 2.50 3.54
C VAL A 193 -2.99 3.29 4.73
N LYS A 194 -4.32 3.44 4.75
CA LYS A 194 -5.06 4.15 5.80
C LYS A 194 -5.88 3.16 6.60
N ILE A 195 -5.86 3.26 7.93
CA ILE A 195 -6.71 2.48 8.84
C ILE A 195 -7.58 3.42 9.66
N ARG A 196 -8.86 3.07 9.82
CA ARG A 196 -9.81 3.69 10.75
C ARG A 196 -10.47 2.59 11.57
N VAL A 197 -10.41 2.67 12.88
CA VAL A 197 -11.15 1.80 13.80
C VAL A 197 -12.21 2.62 14.51
N MET A 198 -13.46 2.20 14.35
CA MET A 198 -14.65 2.72 15.03
C MET A 198 -15.10 1.72 16.10
N PRO A 199 -16.05 2.06 16.98
CA PRO A 199 -16.59 1.12 17.96
C PRO A 199 -17.22 -0.14 17.35
N THR A 200 -17.78 -0.05 16.13
CA THR A 200 -18.54 -1.15 15.51
C THR A 200 -17.84 -1.82 14.33
N TYR A 201 -16.84 -1.19 13.73
CA TYR A 201 -16.13 -1.73 12.57
C TYR A 201 -14.72 -1.15 12.48
N TRP A 202 -13.88 -1.80 11.67
CA TRP A 202 -12.68 -1.17 11.13
C TRP A 202 -12.72 -1.12 9.60
N TYR A 203 -12.00 -0.15 9.04
CA TYR A 203 -11.91 0.10 7.61
C TYR A 203 -10.47 0.41 7.21
N VAL A 204 -9.97 -0.29 6.20
CA VAL A 204 -8.66 -0.07 5.57
C VAL A 204 -8.83 0.39 4.14
N LEU A 205 -8.03 1.38 3.73
CA LEU A 205 -7.87 1.79 2.33
C LEU A 205 -6.38 1.73 2.00
N LEU A 206 -5.98 0.72 1.23
CA LEU A 206 -4.71 0.69 0.52
C LEU A 206 -4.93 1.34 -0.85
N ARG A 207 -4.18 2.38 -1.17
CA ARG A 207 -4.31 3.13 -2.41
C ARG A 207 -2.96 3.30 -3.06
N TYR A 208 -2.84 2.76 -4.27
CA TYR A 208 -1.87 3.19 -5.25
C TYR A 208 -2.46 4.33 -6.08
N PHE A 209 -1.72 5.41 -6.24
CA PHE A 209 -2.07 6.56 -7.05
C PHE A 209 -0.89 6.89 -7.98
N LEU A 210 -1.21 7.05 -9.26
CA LEU A 210 -0.27 7.43 -10.30
C LEU A 210 -0.85 8.60 -11.08
N ARG A 211 -0.07 9.65 -11.20
CA ARG A 211 -0.29 10.74 -12.16
C ARG A 211 0.98 10.87 -12.96
N VAL A 212 0.89 10.72 -14.28
CA VAL A 212 1.94 11.13 -15.20
C VAL A 212 1.42 12.38 -15.88
N ASP A 213 2.13 13.50 -15.69
CA ASP A 213 1.66 14.81 -16.11
C ASP A 213 1.36 14.83 -17.62
N ASP A 214 0.20 15.36 -17.98
CA ASP A 214 -0.34 15.43 -19.35
C ASP A 214 -0.50 14.09 -20.09
N VAL A 215 -0.31 12.96 -19.42
CA VAL A 215 -0.40 11.62 -20.01
C VAL A 215 -1.61 10.84 -19.48
N LEU A 216 -1.58 10.45 -18.21
CA LEU A 216 -2.61 9.60 -17.63
C LEU A 216 -2.68 9.74 -16.11
N VAL A 217 -3.84 9.36 -15.57
CA VAL A 217 -4.06 9.21 -14.14
C VAL A 217 -4.64 7.84 -13.88
N ARG A 218 -4.07 7.13 -12.91
CA ARG A 218 -4.44 5.77 -12.53
C ARG A 218 -4.52 5.65 -11.02
N SER A 219 -5.47 4.85 -10.55
CA SER A 219 -5.55 4.48 -9.14
C SER A 219 -5.95 3.02 -8.98
N PHE A 220 -5.24 2.31 -8.11
CA PHE A 220 -5.63 1.00 -7.63
C PHE A 220 -5.97 1.11 -6.15
N GLU A 221 -7.21 0.79 -5.79
CA GLU A 221 -7.69 0.90 -4.42
C GLU A 221 -8.13 -0.47 -3.92
N THR A 222 -7.53 -0.96 -2.83
CA THR A 222 -8.03 -2.10 -2.07
C THR A 222 -8.66 -1.58 -0.79
N ARG A 223 -9.96 -1.76 -0.66
CA ARG A 223 -10.75 -1.45 0.53
C ARG A 223 -10.96 -2.74 1.31
N MET A 224 -10.71 -2.72 2.61
CA MET A 224 -11.11 -3.80 3.50
C MET A 224 -12.00 -3.28 4.60
N PHE A 225 -13.06 -4.02 4.91
CA PHE A 225 -14.07 -3.61 5.86
C PHE A 225 -14.52 -4.82 6.69
N HIS A 226 -14.60 -4.63 8.01
CA HIS A 226 -15.00 -5.67 8.95
C HIS A 226 -15.88 -5.09 10.03
N ILE A 227 -17.02 -5.71 10.26
CA ILE A 227 -17.95 -5.39 11.34
C ILE A 227 -17.65 -6.31 12.52
N ILE A 228 -17.66 -5.76 13.73
CA ILE A 228 -17.48 -6.54 14.95
C ILE A 228 -18.47 -7.72 15.01
N ASN A 229 -18.00 -8.88 15.47
CA ASN A 229 -18.76 -10.14 15.56
C ASN A 229 -19.12 -10.79 14.21
N THR A 230 -18.55 -10.34 13.08
CA THR A 230 -18.54 -11.12 11.84
C THR A 230 -17.29 -12.00 11.78
N ASP A 231 -17.32 -13.07 11.00
CA ASP A 231 -16.21 -14.02 10.81
C ASP A 231 -15.47 -13.80 9.48
N TYR A 232 -15.73 -12.68 8.81
CA TYR A 232 -15.07 -12.33 7.56
C TYR A 232 -14.71 -10.85 7.48
N VAL A 233 -13.83 -10.54 6.54
CA VAL A 233 -13.52 -9.19 6.08
C VAL A 233 -13.99 -9.07 4.64
N LEU A 234 -14.79 -8.05 4.32
CA LEU A 234 -15.06 -7.71 2.93
C LEU A 234 -13.84 -7.02 2.34
N ARG A 235 -13.37 -7.49 1.18
CA ARG A 235 -12.29 -6.88 0.42
C ARG A 235 -12.80 -6.50 -0.97
N GLU A 236 -12.72 -5.21 -1.30
CA GLU A 236 -13.07 -4.69 -2.62
C GLU A 236 -11.84 -4.06 -3.27
N PHE A 237 -11.42 -4.59 -4.41
CA PHE A 237 -10.38 -4.02 -5.26
C PHE A 237 -11.01 -3.26 -6.43
N THR A 238 -10.57 -2.04 -6.69
CA THR A 238 -10.98 -1.27 -7.86
C THR A 238 -9.76 -0.70 -8.59
N ALA A 239 -9.67 -0.96 -9.89
CA ALA A 239 -8.73 -0.28 -10.77
C ALA A 239 -9.44 0.81 -11.58
N LYS A 240 -8.90 2.02 -11.54
CA LYS A 240 -9.44 3.19 -12.25
C LYS A 240 -8.34 3.84 -13.06
N GLU A 241 -8.67 4.28 -14.27
CA GLU A 241 -7.70 4.91 -15.16
C GLU A 241 -8.36 5.78 -16.23
N ALA A 242 -7.79 6.96 -16.49
CA ALA A 242 -8.11 7.78 -17.64
C ALA A 242 -6.84 8.42 -18.22
N ARG A 243 -6.87 8.77 -19.51
CA ARG A 243 -5.85 9.65 -20.08
C ARG A 243 -6.09 11.08 -19.59
N ALA A 244 -5.02 11.86 -19.45
CA ALA A 244 -5.12 13.24 -19.00
C ALA A 244 -6.05 14.08 -19.89
N GLN A 245 -5.99 13.87 -21.21
CA GLN A 245 -6.88 14.51 -22.18
C GLN A 245 -8.38 14.20 -22.01
N ASP A 246 -8.73 13.05 -21.42
CA ASP A 246 -10.12 12.62 -21.22
C ASP A 246 -10.68 13.18 -19.90
N LEU A 247 -9.79 13.51 -18.98
CA LEU A 247 -10.09 14.24 -17.75
C LEU A 247 -10.14 15.72 -18.14
N ASN A 248 -11.34 16.24 -18.40
CA ASN A 248 -11.58 17.67 -18.63
C ASN A 248 -11.31 18.51 -17.35
N MET A 249 -10.13 18.37 -16.77
CA MET A 249 -9.66 18.92 -15.50
C MET A 249 -8.20 19.37 -15.70
N PRO A 250 -7.85 20.62 -15.40
CA PRO A 250 -6.46 21.07 -15.45
C PRO A 250 -5.58 20.33 -14.43
N THR A 251 -4.31 20.08 -14.77
CA THR A 251 -3.32 19.45 -13.86
C THR A 251 -3.18 20.21 -12.53
N THR A 252 -3.41 21.52 -12.52
CA THR A 252 -3.42 22.37 -11.30
C THR A 252 -4.54 22.02 -10.31
N HIS A 253 -5.59 21.34 -10.77
CA HIS A 253 -6.69 20.83 -9.95
C HIS A 253 -6.48 19.38 -9.52
N MET A 254 -5.43 18.71 -10.02
CA MET A 254 -5.07 17.33 -9.66
C MET A 254 -3.95 17.32 -8.60
N LYS A 255 -4.10 18.10 -7.52
CA LYS A 255 -3.07 18.23 -6.49
C LYS A 255 -3.00 16.96 -5.66
N ASP A 256 -4.16 16.49 -5.21
CA ASP A 256 -4.30 15.30 -4.40
C ASP A 256 -5.05 14.21 -5.16
N ALA A 257 -4.76 12.96 -4.79
CA ALA A 257 -5.44 11.80 -5.37
C ALA A 257 -6.98 11.90 -5.23
N ASP A 258 -7.46 12.44 -4.12
CA ASP A 258 -8.89 12.60 -3.84
C ASP A 258 -9.58 13.63 -4.76
N ASP A 259 -8.82 14.55 -5.38
CA ASP A 259 -9.37 15.55 -6.31
C ASP A 259 -9.77 14.93 -7.66
N VAL A 260 -9.08 13.87 -8.09
CA VAL A 260 -9.19 13.31 -9.45
C VAL A 260 -9.82 11.91 -9.48
N ILE A 261 -9.60 11.07 -8.46
CA ILE A 261 -10.11 9.69 -8.39
C ILE A 261 -11.63 9.57 -8.63
N PRO A 262 -12.49 10.47 -8.12
CA PRO A 262 -13.93 10.41 -8.38
C PRO A 262 -14.33 10.50 -9.86
N TYR A 263 -13.47 11.08 -10.70
CA TYR A 263 -13.71 11.27 -12.13
C TYR A 263 -13.11 10.16 -13.00
N LEU A 264 -12.29 9.28 -12.42
CA LEU A 264 -11.67 8.18 -13.16
C LEU A 264 -12.69 7.05 -13.43
N PRO A 265 -12.80 6.55 -14.67
CA PRO A 265 -13.65 5.41 -14.97
C PRO A 265 -13.05 4.14 -14.37
N VAL A 266 -13.92 3.30 -13.79
CA VAL A 266 -13.56 1.98 -13.25
C VAL A 266 -13.28 1.02 -14.42
N LYS A 267 -12.08 0.46 -14.45
CA LYS A 267 -11.64 -0.54 -15.44
C LYS A 267 -11.82 -1.96 -14.92
N GLU A 268 -11.63 -2.15 -13.62
CA GLU A 268 -11.74 -3.45 -12.97
C GLU A 268 -12.35 -3.24 -11.57
N LYS A 269 -13.24 -4.16 -11.18
CA LYS A 269 -13.75 -4.26 -9.81
C LYS A 269 -13.85 -5.72 -9.43
N VAL A 270 -13.23 -6.09 -8.32
CA VAL A 270 -13.23 -7.45 -7.77
C VAL A 270 -13.61 -7.37 -6.29
N THR A 271 -14.48 -8.27 -5.85
CA THR A 271 -14.97 -8.30 -4.48
C THR A 271 -14.87 -9.71 -3.92
N ASP A 272 -14.23 -9.84 -2.76
CA ASP A 272 -14.03 -11.10 -2.07
C ASP A 272 -14.33 -10.97 -0.57
N LYS A 273 -14.58 -12.10 0.07
CA LYS A 273 -14.57 -12.29 1.52
C LYS A 273 -13.28 -12.95 1.95
N LEU A 274 -12.63 -12.38 2.95
CA LEU A 274 -11.55 -13.03 3.69
C LEU A 274 -12.17 -13.69 4.92
N VAL A 275 -12.49 -14.98 4.82
CA VAL A 275 -13.10 -15.75 5.89
C VAL A 275 -12.03 -16.16 6.89
N VAL A 276 -12.28 -15.82 8.16
CA VAL A 276 -11.42 -16.15 9.30
C VAL A 276 -11.79 -17.56 9.76
N ASN A 277 -10.95 -18.55 9.46
CA ASN A 277 -11.25 -19.94 9.77
C ASN A 277 -11.18 -20.16 11.29
N ILE A 278 -12.32 -20.41 11.93
CA ILE A 278 -12.37 -20.78 13.35
C ILE A 278 -12.07 -22.27 13.43
N ASN A 279 -10.90 -22.64 13.96
CA ASN A 279 -10.64 -24.03 14.33
C ASN A 279 -11.58 -24.38 15.49
N ASN A 280 -12.52 -25.29 15.25
CA ASN A 280 -13.38 -25.89 16.27
C ASN A 280 -12.55 -26.70 17.29
#